data_AF-A0A067CD68-F1
#
_entry.id   AF-A0A067CD68-F1
#
_cell.length_a   1.000
_cell.length_b   1.000
_cell.length_c   1.000
_cell.angle_alpha   90.00
_cell.angle_beta   90.00
_cell.angle_gamma   90.00
#
_symmetry.space_group_name_H-M   'P 1'
#
loop_
_entity.id
_entity.type
_entity.pdbx_description
1 polymer ?
#
loop_
_entity_poly.entity_id
_entity_poly.type
_entity_poly.pdbx_seq_one_letter_code
_entity_poly.pdbx_strand_id
1 'polypeptide(L)'
;MALRRRFLHATAISLQSTIRADDRSPTARVDLLAACTTGQERLQMAQSVLQTTTDDDDDDLGVVSDVLLRLSMASDVPRAMTLVELMHENEVLATAPAMRVFSRSYFRQHANDLPSALQWYLENHKALLSPTQELPLQDVLVHLVAQGQAAAAIQFWLLWSETLLELPIDAISALLGELVRYEQYESILGMLATKHKESLQQLPAFHMAHLGALRPLEKLAALCTPRRSTPSK
;
A
#
# COMPACT_ATOMS: atom_id res chain seq x y z
N MET A 1 4.36 24.31 -22.23
CA MET A 1 3.56 24.82 -21.09
C MET A 1 2.17 25.34 -21.50
N ALA A 2 2.01 26.14 -22.56
CA ALA A 2 0.70 26.75 -22.90
C ALA A 2 -0.37 25.78 -23.47
N LEU A 3 0.03 24.73 -24.19
CA LEU A 3 -0.90 23.75 -24.79
C LEU A 3 -1.59 22.86 -23.76
N ARG A 4 -0.90 22.48 -22.68
CA ARG A 4 -1.43 21.63 -21.60
C ARG A 4 -2.53 22.34 -20.80
N ARG A 5 -2.40 23.66 -20.58
CA ARG A 5 -3.42 24.49 -19.92
C ARG A 5 -4.68 24.70 -20.79
N ARG A 6 -4.53 24.81 -22.12
CA ARG A 6 -5.66 25.00 -23.04
C ARG A 6 -6.52 23.74 -23.18
N PHE A 7 -5.91 22.56 -23.16
CA PHE A 7 -6.64 21.30 -23.22
C PHE A 7 -7.49 21.09 -21.96
N LEU A 8 -6.94 21.42 -20.78
CA LEU A 8 -7.65 21.37 -19.50
C LEU A 8 -8.86 22.33 -19.45
N HIS A 9 -8.71 23.54 -19.99
CA HIS A 9 -9.79 24.53 -20.05
C HIS A 9 -10.97 24.08 -20.94
N ALA A 10 -10.70 23.42 -22.06
CA ALA A 10 -11.75 22.99 -22.99
C ALA A 10 -12.61 21.85 -22.42
N THR A 11 -12.03 20.91 -21.67
CA THR A 11 -12.78 19.84 -20.99
C THR A 11 -13.53 20.31 -19.76
N ALA A 12 -13.01 21.30 -19.01
CA ALA A 12 -13.71 21.88 -17.86
C ALA A 12 -15.03 22.58 -18.26
N ILE A 13 -15.04 23.25 -19.42
CA ILE A 13 -16.22 23.96 -19.94
C ILE A 13 -17.35 22.98 -20.32
N SER A 14 -17.01 21.77 -20.79
CA SER A 14 -18.04 20.79 -21.20
C SER A 14 -18.85 20.28 -20.01
N LEU A 15 -18.25 20.12 -18.83
CA LEU A 15 -18.92 19.67 -17.61
C LEU A 15 -19.59 20.83 -16.84
N GLN A 16 -19.04 22.04 -16.89
CA GLN A 16 -19.69 23.24 -16.35
C GLN A 16 -21.05 23.53 -17.01
N SER A 17 -21.25 23.11 -18.27
CA SER A 17 -22.54 23.24 -18.95
C SER A 17 -23.62 22.28 -18.42
N THR A 18 -23.21 21.19 -17.75
CA THR A 18 -24.11 20.18 -17.17
C THR A 18 -24.33 20.41 -15.68
N ILE A 19 -23.37 21.02 -14.98
CA ILE A 19 -23.48 21.39 -13.57
C ILE A 19 -24.05 22.82 -13.49
N ARG A 20 -25.39 22.93 -13.56
CA ARG A 20 -26.06 24.18 -13.16
C ARG A 20 -25.81 24.40 -11.67
N ALA A 21 -25.52 25.65 -11.32
CA ALA A 21 -25.09 26.11 -10.00
C ALA A 21 -26.10 25.93 -8.84
N ASP A 22 -27.19 25.20 -9.03
CA ASP A 22 -28.26 24.98 -8.03
C ASP A 22 -28.21 23.58 -7.36
N ASP A 23 -27.41 22.62 -7.84
CA ASP A 23 -27.39 21.24 -7.29
C ASP A 23 -26.21 21.00 -6.33
N ARG A 24 -26.12 21.82 -5.27
CA ARG A 24 -25.15 21.62 -4.18
C ARG A 24 -25.58 20.57 -3.14
N SER A 25 -26.61 19.78 -3.41
CA SER A 25 -27.01 18.74 -2.45
C SER A 25 -26.04 17.54 -2.50
N PRO A 26 -25.62 16.99 -1.35
CA PRO A 26 -24.79 15.78 -1.31
C PRO A 26 -25.45 14.59 -2.01
N THR A 27 -26.78 14.56 -2.07
CA THR A 27 -27.58 13.54 -2.77
C THR A 27 -27.42 13.62 -4.29
N ALA A 28 -27.48 14.82 -4.89
CA ALA A 28 -27.29 15.01 -6.33
C ALA A 28 -25.87 14.62 -6.80
N ARG A 29 -24.86 14.77 -5.94
CA ARG A 29 -23.46 14.37 -6.25
C ARG A 29 -23.22 12.87 -6.13
N VAL A 30 -23.86 12.20 -5.17
CA VAL A 30 -23.86 10.73 -5.09
C VAL A 30 -24.52 10.12 -6.34
N ASP A 31 -25.59 10.75 -6.83
CA ASP A 31 -26.25 10.37 -8.08
C ASP A 31 -25.36 10.60 -9.32
N LEU A 32 -24.59 11.70 -9.35
CA LEU A 32 -23.57 11.95 -10.39
C LEU A 32 -22.46 10.88 -10.37
N LEU A 33 -22.04 10.42 -9.18
CA LEU A 33 -21.02 9.37 -9.04
C LEU A 33 -21.54 8.01 -9.50
N ALA A 34 -22.84 7.75 -9.33
CA ALA A 34 -23.52 6.60 -9.91
C ALA A 34 -23.66 6.70 -11.43
N ALA A 35 -23.79 7.91 -11.97
CA ALA A 35 -23.87 8.16 -13.42
C ALA A 35 -22.51 8.01 -14.14
N CYS A 36 -21.38 8.18 -13.44
CA CYS A 36 -20.05 7.93 -14.01
C CYS A 36 -19.77 6.43 -14.17
N THR A 37 -19.82 5.95 -15.41
CA THR A 37 -19.65 4.53 -15.75
C THR A 37 -18.18 4.15 -15.92
N THR A 38 -17.32 5.11 -16.31
CA THR A 38 -15.90 4.87 -16.58
C THR A 38 -14.97 5.46 -15.52
N GLY A 39 -13.75 4.91 -15.38
CA GLY A 39 -12.72 5.47 -14.50
C GLY A 39 -12.28 6.89 -14.90
N GLN A 40 -12.33 7.20 -16.20
CA GLN A 40 -11.98 8.53 -16.72
C GLN A 40 -13.00 9.60 -16.31
N GLU A 41 -14.30 9.29 -16.42
CA GLU A 41 -15.37 10.19 -15.99
C GLU A 41 -15.30 10.46 -14.49
N ARG A 42 -15.02 9.42 -13.69
CA ARG A 42 -14.85 9.56 -12.23
C ARG A 42 -13.68 10.46 -11.87
N LEU A 43 -12.53 10.29 -12.54
CA LEU A 43 -11.37 11.16 -12.33
C LEU A 43 -11.65 12.61 -12.72
N GLN A 44 -12.34 12.84 -13.85
CA GLN A 44 -12.72 14.18 -14.31
C GLN A 44 -13.69 14.85 -13.34
N MET A 45 -14.65 14.09 -12.79
CA MET A 45 -15.54 14.60 -11.76
C MET A 45 -14.75 15.02 -10.52
N ALA A 46 -13.87 14.16 -9.98
CA ALA A 46 -13.07 14.50 -8.82
C ALA A 46 -12.21 15.76 -9.06
N GLN A 47 -11.61 15.90 -10.25
CA GLN A 47 -10.90 17.11 -10.65
C GLN A 47 -11.80 18.35 -10.65
N SER A 48 -13.04 18.23 -11.14
CA SER A 48 -13.98 19.35 -11.13
C SER A 48 -14.40 19.76 -9.72
N VAL A 49 -14.58 18.79 -8.80
CA VAL A 49 -14.86 19.05 -7.39
C VAL A 49 -13.69 19.82 -6.78
N LEU A 50 -12.46 19.30 -6.88
CA LEU A 50 -11.25 19.95 -6.34
C LEU A 50 -11.02 21.38 -6.88
N GLN A 51 -11.46 21.68 -8.10
CA GLN A 51 -11.35 23.03 -8.69
C GLN A 51 -12.45 24.00 -8.28
N THR A 52 -13.58 23.50 -7.76
CA THR A 52 -14.78 24.31 -7.48
C THR A 52 -15.07 24.46 -5.99
N THR A 53 -14.56 23.56 -5.14
CA THR A 53 -14.57 23.74 -3.69
C THR A 53 -13.63 24.87 -3.27
N THR A 54 -14.20 25.91 -2.68
CA THR A 54 -13.49 26.90 -1.86
C THR A 54 -13.43 26.39 -0.41
N ASP A 55 -12.38 26.76 0.34
CA ASP A 55 -11.91 26.23 1.64
C ASP A 55 -12.93 25.95 2.79
N ASP A 56 -14.24 26.21 2.62
CA ASP A 56 -15.26 26.11 3.67
C ASP A 56 -16.23 24.91 3.55
N ASP A 57 -16.22 24.13 2.45
CA ASP A 57 -17.19 23.04 2.22
C ASP A 57 -16.57 21.63 2.41
N ASP A 58 -16.37 21.21 3.67
CA ASP A 58 -15.81 19.89 4.05
C ASP A 58 -16.61 18.68 3.51
N ASP A 59 -17.94 18.81 3.36
CA ASP A 59 -18.81 17.74 2.86
C ASP A 59 -18.54 17.38 1.39
N ASP A 60 -18.01 18.33 0.60
CA ASP A 60 -17.75 18.15 -0.82
C ASP A 60 -16.46 17.34 -1.09
N LEU A 61 -15.50 17.39 -0.17
CA LEU A 61 -14.23 16.67 -0.26
C LEU A 61 -14.39 15.17 -0.02
N GLY A 62 -15.48 14.73 0.64
CA GLY A 62 -15.83 13.33 0.80
C GLY A 62 -16.03 12.60 -0.54
N VAL A 63 -16.55 13.29 -1.55
CA VAL A 63 -16.77 12.73 -2.91
C VAL A 63 -15.44 12.34 -3.58
N VAL A 64 -14.38 13.12 -3.34
CA VAL A 64 -13.04 12.85 -3.89
C VAL A 64 -12.48 11.54 -3.32
N SER A 65 -12.68 11.32 -2.02
CA SER A 65 -12.32 10.05 -1.36
C SER A 65 -13.13 8.86 -1.89
N ASP A 66 -14.42 9.05 -2.16
CA ASP A 66 -15.26 8.00 -2.76
C ASP A 66 -14.83 7.63 -4.18
N VAL A 67 -14.40 8.62 -4.98
CA VAL A 67 -13.80 8.36 -6.29
C VAL A 67 -12.51 7.55 -6.15
N LEU A 68 -11.63 7.93 -5.21
CA LEU A 68 -10.38 7.19 -4.95
C LEU A 68 -10.68 5.73 -4.57
N LEU A 69 -11.66 5.51 -3.69
CA LEU A 69 -12.10 4.18 -3.29
C LEU A 69 -12.57 3.37 -4.51
N ARG A 70 -13.45 3.93 -5.35
CA ARG A 70 -14.00 3.24 -6.54
C ARG A 70 -12.94 2.93 -7.59
N LEU A 71 -12.01 3.84 -7.85
CA LEU A 71 -10.88 3.59 -8.76
C LEU A 71 -9.97 2.47 -8.23
N SER A 72 -9.71 2.48 -6.92
CA SER A 72 -8.89 1.46 -6.26
C SER A 72 -9.57 0.09 -6.25
N MET A 73 -10.87 0.02 -5.96
CA MET A 73 -11.65 -1.22 -6.06
C MET A 73 -11.69 -1.79 -7.48
N ALA A 74 -11.68 -0.92 -8.50
CA ALA A 74 -11.58 -1.30 -9.89
C ALA A 74 -10.15 -1.67 -10.34
N SER A 75 -9.16 -1.62 -9.43
CA SER A 75 -7.73 -1.81 -9.72
C SER A 75 -7.17 -0.86 -10.79
N ASP A 76 -7.76 0.33 -10.94
CA ASP A 76 -7.28 1.37 -11.85
C ASP A 76 -6.24 2.24 -11.14
N VAL A 77 -5.12 1.61 -10.77
CA VAL A 77 -4.04 2.24 -9.99
C VAL A 77 -3.47 3.49 -10.69
N PRO A 78 -3.24 3.53 -12.02
CA PRO A 78 -2.72 4.74 -12.66
C PRO A 78 -3.60 5.96 -12.43
N ARG A 79 -4.94 5.82 -12.57
CA ARG A 79 -5.86 6.93 -12.33
C ARG A 79 -6.00 7.25 -10.83
N ALA A 80 -5.98 6.23 -9.97
CA ALA A 80 -5.99 6.43 -8.53
C ALA A 80 -4.74 7.21 -8.05
N MET A 81 -3.56 6.90 -8.59
CA MET A 81 -2.33 7.64 -8.32
C MET A 81 -2.44 9.10 -8.75
N THR A 82 -2.93 9.37 -9.97
CA THR A 82 -3.17 10.75 -10.43
C THR A 82 -4.12 11.49 -9.50
N LEU A 83 -5.16 10.82 -8.97
CA LEU A 83 -6.06 11.44 -8.02
C LEU A 83 -5.39 11.75 -6.69
N VAL A 84 -4.56 10.85 -6.17
CA VAL A 84 -3.79 11.07 -4.94
C VAL A 84 -2.84 12.26 -5.08
N GLU A 85 -2.15 12.39 -6.22
CA GLU A 85 -1.29 13.54 -6.50
C GLU A 85 -2.10 14.85 -6.50
N LEU A 86 -3.28 14.85 -7.11
CA LEU A 86 -4.19 16.00 -7.09
C LEU A 86 -4.70 16.31 -5.68
N MET A 87 -5.06 15.29 -4.90
CA MET A 87 -5.44 15.46 -3.51
C MET A 87 -4.28 16.06 -2.70
N HIS A 88 -3.04 15.64 -2.96
CA HIS A 88 -1.85 16.16 -2.30
C HIS A 88 -1.61 17.64 -2.64
N GLU A 89 -1.72 18.00 -3.93
CA GLU A 89 -1.58 19.38 -4.39
C GLU A 89 -2.64 20.33 -3.83
N ASN A 90 -3.85 19.82 -3.56
CA ASN A 90 -4.97 20.60 -3.01
C ASN A 90 -5.15 20.41 -1.50
N GLU A 91 -4.20 19.77 -0.81
CA GLU A 91 -4.21 19.50 0.63
C GLU A 91 -5.47 18.76 1.14
N VAL A 92 -6.07 17.92 0.29
CA VAL A 92 -7.25 17.11 0.62
C VAL A 92 -6.84 15.74 1.13
N LEU A 93 -7.38 15.34 2.27
CA LEU A 93 -7.10 14.05 2.89
C LEU A 93 -8.06 12.95 2.41
N ALA A 94 -7.51 11.78 2.11
CA ALA A 94 -8.30 10.58 1.86
C ALA A 94 -8.94 10.04 3.14
N THR A 95 -10.19 9.59 3.04
CA THR A 95 -10.82 8.84 4.13
C THR A 95 -10.07 7.52 4.38
N ALA A 96 -10.07 7.06 5.64
CA ALA A 96 -9.38 5.82 6.02
C ALA A 96 -9.78 4.59 5.17
N PRO A 97 -11.06 4.38 4.78
CA PRO A 97 -11.44 3.30 3.87
C PRO A 97 -10.81 3.43 2.48
N ALA A 98 -10.84 4.63 1.89
CA ALA A 98 -10.26 4.90 0.57
C ALA A 98 -8.75 4.67 0.58
N MET A 99 -8.05 5.19 1.60
CA MET A 99 -6.63 4.97 1.84
C MET A 99 -6.31 3.48 1.89
N ARG A 100 -6.95 2.69 2.77
CA ARG A 100 -6.64 1.25 2.92
C ARG A 100 -6.79 0.47 1.61
N VAL A 101 -7.86 0.71 0.85
CA VAL A 101 -8.11 0.02 -0.41
C VAL A 101 -7.11 0.46 -1.50
N PHE A 102 -6.79 1.75 -1.53
CA PHE A 102 -5.74 2.28 -2.41
C PHE A 102 -4.39 1.64 -2.10
N SER A 103 -3.91 1.67 -0.84
CA SER A 103 -2.60 1.14 -0.47
C SER A 103 -2.45 -0.33 -0.87
N ARG A 104 -3.48 -1.15 -0.61
CA ARG A 104 -3.47 -2.58 -1.00
C ARG A 104 -3.33 -2.75 -2.52
N SER A 105 -4.12 -2.01 -3.30
CA SER A 105 -4.10 -2.09 -4.77
C SER A 105 -2.78 -1.57 -5.35
N TYR A 106 -2.28 -0.47 -4.79
CA TYR A 106 -1.04 0.18 -5.18
C TYR A 106 0.19 -0.71 -4.96
N PHE A 107 0.38 -1.21 -3.74
CA PHE A 107 1.54 -2.07 -3.42
C PHE A 107 1.45 -3.43 -4.11
N ARG A 108 0.25 -3.93 -4.40
CA ARG A 108 0.08 -5.12 -5.24
C ARG A 108 0.62 -4.89 -6.65
N GLN A 109 0.29 -3.76 -7.28
CA GLN A 109 0.76 -3.46 -8.65
C GLN A 109 2.27 -3.20 -8.70
N HIS A 110 2.86 -2.72 -7.61
CA HIS A 110 4.28 -2.40 -7.51
C HIS A 110 5.09 -3.41 -6.69
N ALA A 111 4.61 -4.65 -6.57
CA ALA A 111 5.27 -5.69 -5.78
C ALA A 111 6.72 -5.99 -6.23
N ASN A 112 7.07 -5.67 -7.49
CA ASN A 112 8.42 -5.87 -8.05
C ASN A 112 9.41 -4.73 -7.72
N ASP A 113 8.90 -3.57 -7.29
CA ASP A 113 9.72 -2.39 -6.95
C ASP A 113 9.13 -1.66 -5.75
N LEU A 114 9.09 -2.38 -4.62
CA LEU A 114 8.59 -1.85 -3.36
C LEU A 114 9.35 -0.61 -2.86
N PRO A 115 10.70 -0.50 -2.99
CA PRO A 115 11.41 0.70 -2.56
C PRO A 115 10.93 1.97 -3.28
N SER A 116 10.80 1.95 -4.60
CA SER A 116 10.31 3.13 -5.35
C SER A 116 8.84 3.40 -5.07
N ALA A 117 8.02 2.35 -4.98
CA ALA A 117 6.60 2.49 -4.68
C ALA A 117 6.39 3.18 -3.33
N LEU A 118 7.22 2.80 -2.38
CA LEU A 118 7.19 3.36 -1.05
C LEU A 118 7.63 4.81 -1.01
N GLN A 119 8.70 5.15 -1.72
CA GLN A 119 9.15 6.52 -1.84
C GLN A 119 8.01 7.41 -2.35
N TRP A 120 7.35 7.02 -3.44
CA TRP A 120 6.21 7.76 -3.98
C TRP A 120 5.05 7.85 -2.96
N TYR A 121 4.76 6.76 -2.24
CA TYR A 121 3.70 6.74 -1.22
C TYR A 121 3.96 7.75 -0.09
N LEU A 122 5.22 7.88 0.35
CA LEU A 122 5.65 8.84 1.37
C LEU A 122 5.70 10.27 0.84
N GLU A 123 6.11 10.49 -0.41
CA GLU A 123 6.07 11.82 -1.03
C GLU A 123 4.63 12.37 -1.04
N ASN A 124 3.65 11.49 -1.25
CA ASN A 124 2.22 11.83 -1.27
C ASN A 124 1.53 11.72 0.10
N HIS A 125 2.29 11.64 1.20
CA HIS A 125 1.75 11.41 2.53
C HIS A 125 0.69 12.41 2.97
N LYS A 126 0.74 13.68 2.56
CA LYS A 126 -0.28 14.66 2.98
C LYS A 126 -1.71 14.28 2.58
N ALA A 127 -1.88 13.64 1.42
CA ALA A 127 -3.17 13.16 0.95
C ALA A 127 -3.56 11.81 1.55
N LEU A 128 -2.54 11.02 1.92
CA LEU A 128 -2.73 9.62 2.31
C LEU A 128 -2.65 9.40 3.82
N LEU A 129 -2.01 10.28 4.57
CA LEU A 129 -1.70 10.15 5.99
C LEU A 129 -2.17 11.42 6.71
N SER A 130 -3.28 11.32 7.44
CA SER A 130 -3.59 12.30 8.48
C SER A 130 -2.48 12.29 9.53
N PRO A 131 -2.19 13.41 10.22
CA PRO A 131 -1.33 13.41 11.39
C PRO A 131 -1.74 12.41 12.49
N THR A 132 -2.99 11.95 12.46
CA THR A 132 -3.55 10.98 13.41
C THR A 132 -3.74 9.57 12.84
N GLN A 133 -3.56 9.39 11.53
CA GLN A 133 -3.78 8.10 10.88
C GLN A 133 -2.50 7.31 10.81
N GLU A 134 -2.54 6.12 11.39
CA GLU A 134 -1.48 5.14 11.22
C GLU A 134 -1.47 4.62 9.79
N LEU A 135 -0.29 4.65 9.21
CA LEU A 135 0.06 4.01 7.94
C LEU A 135 -0.54 2.59 7.89
N PRO A 136 -1.40 2.23 6.89
CA PRO A 136 -2.04 0.91 6.81
C PRO A 136 -1.06 -0.17 6.34
N LEU A 137 0.19 -0.12 6.80
CA LEU A 137 1.27 -1.02 6.41
C LEU A 137 0.99 -2.44 6.87
N GLN A 138 0.34 -2.60 8.02
CA GLN A 138 -0.16 -3.89 8.47
C GLN A 138 -1.13 -4.50 7.45
N ASP A 139 -2.11 -3.72 6.98
CA ASP A 139 -3.08 -4.15 5.97
C ASP A 139 -2.41 -4.51 4.64
N VAL A 140 -1.37 -3.78 4.25
CA VAL A 140 -0.57 -4.06 3.05
C VAL A 140 0.20 -5.36 3.20
N LEU A 141 0.88 -5.57 4.33
CA LEU A 141 1.62 -6.81 4.59
C LEU A 141 0.68 -8.03 4.58
N VAL A 142 -0.45 -7.95 5.29
CA VAL A 142 -1.49 -8.99 5.27
C VAL A 142 -1.94 -9.28 3.85
N HIS A 143 -2.17 -8.23 3.04
CA HIS A 143 -2.60 -8.40 1.66
C HIS A 143 -1.55 -9.04 0.77
N LEU A 144 -0.28 -8.63 0.85
CA LEU A 144 0.82 -9.22 0.08
C LEU A 144 0.98 -10.71 0.39
N VAL A 145 0.91 -11.08 1.67
CA VAL A 145 0.95 -12.48 2.10
C VAL A 145 -0.25 -13.27 1.57
N ALA A 146 -1.47 -12.73 1.70
CA ALA A 146 -2.69 -13.39 1.22
C ALA A 146 -2.70 -13.59 -0.31
N GLN A 147 -1.99 -12.77 -1.07
CA GLN A 147 -1.83 -12.92 -2.52
C GLN A 147 -0.66 -13.85 -2.92
N GLY A 148 0.03 -14.48 -1.96
CA GLY A 148 1.18 -15.33 -2.22
C GLY A 148 2.44 -14.58 -2.65
N GLN A 149 2.49 -13.26 -2.45
CA GLN A 149 3.63 -12.42 -2.80
C GLN A 149 4.67 -12.42 -1.66
N ALA A 150 5.17 -13.60 -1.29
CA ALA A 150 6.04 -13.78 -0.13
C ALA A 150 7.35 -12.96 -0.21
N ALA A 151 7.95 -12.87 -1.39
CA ALA A 151 9.16 -12.08 -1.63
C ALA A 151 8.93 -10.57 -1.41
N ALA A 152 7.81 -10.06 -1.92
CA ALA A 152 7.41 -8.67 -1.69
C ALA A 152 7.06 -8.45 -0.21
N ALA A 153 6.30 -9.36 0.40
CA ALA A 153 5.91 -9.28 1.80
C ALA A 153 7.12 -9.24 2.75
N ILE A 154 8.16 -10.05 2.52
CA ILE A 154 9.37 -9.99 3.35
C ILE A 154 10.19 -8.72 3.12
N GLN A 155 10.32 -8.27 1.87
CA GLN A 155 11.01 -7.01 1.60
C GLN A 155 10.28 -5.84 2.25
N PHE A 156 8.95 -5.82 2.16
CA PHE A 156 8.10 -4.86 2.83
C PHE A 156 8.27 -4.91 4.35
N TRP A 157 8.26 -6.12 4.94
CA TRP A 157 8.52 -6.32 6.37
C TRP A 157 9.87 -5.75 6.80
N LEU A 158 10.95 -6.09 6.11
CA LEU A 158 12.30 -5.63 6.48
C LEU A 158 12.49 -4.12 6.35
N LEU A 159 11.74 -3.47 5.45
CA LEU A 159 11.75 -2.01 5.31
C LEU A 159 10.96 -1.30 6.41
N TRP A 160 9.91 -1.93 6.96
CA TRP A 160 8.90 -1.23 7.79
C TRP A 160 8.67 -1.81 9.17
N SER A 161 9.29 -2.93 9.52
CA SER A 161 9.16 -3.55 10.85
C SER A 161 9.41 -2.57 11.98
N GLU A 162 10.32 -1.61 11.80
CA GLU A 162 10.64 -0.60 12.82
C GLU A 162 9.52 0.40 13.06
N THR A 163 8.60 0.55 12.12
CA THR A 163 7.48 1.51 12.21
C THR A 163 6.18 0.87 12.70
N LEU A 164 6.04 -0.46 12.57
CA LEU A 164 4.84 -1.17 13.00
C LEU A 164 4.72 -1.11 14.52
N LEU A 165 3.56 -0.69 15.03
CA LEU A 165 3.32 -0.67 16.47
C LEU A 165 3.21 -2.08 17.04
N GLU A 166 2.46 -2.93 16.35
CA GLU A 166 2.18 -4.30 16.75
C GLU A 166 2.59 -5.30 15.66
N LEU A 167 2.93 -6.52 16.08
CA LEU A 167 3.27 -7.62 15.19
C LEU A 167 1.98 -8.22 14.61
N PRO A 168 1.76 -8.21 13.28
CA PRO A 168 0.57 -8.84 12.69
C PRO A 168 0.73 -10.36 12.66
N ILE A 169 0.41 -11.01 13.79
CA ILE A 169 0.69 -12.42 14.08
C ILE A 169 0.24 -13.36 12.95
N ASP A 170 -0.98 -13.18 12.43
CA ASP A 170 -1.53 -14.08 11.40
C ASP A 170 -0.80 -13.94 10.06
N ALA A 171 -0.53 -12.70 9.63
CA ALA A 171 0.21 -12.44 8.40
C ALA A 171 1.66 -12.93 8.49
N ILE A 172 2.29 -12.75 9.64
CA ILE A 172 3.65 -13.23 9.89
C ILE A 172 3.70 -14.75 9.90
N SER A 173 2.73 -15.41 10.53
CA SER A 173 2.64 -16.87 10.55
C SER A 173 2.46 -17.45 9.14
N ALA A 174 1.60 -16.82 8.32
CA ALA A 174 1.43 -17.20 6.93
C ALA A 174 2.68 -16.92 6.08
N LEU A 175 3.35 -15.78 6.27
CA LEU A 175 4.61 -15.45 5.61
C LEU A 175 5.70 -16.48 5.94
N LEU A 176 5.85 -16.84 7.21
CA LEU A 176 6.83 -17.85 7.65
C LEU A 176 6.59 -19.20 6.98
N GLY A 177 5.33 -19.61 6.80
CA GLY A 177 4.97 -20.82 6.06
C GLY A 177 5.48 -20.80 4.62
N GLU A 178 5.26 -19.69 3.91
CA GLU A 178 5.74 -19.51 2.54
C GLU A 178 7.27 -19.42 2.45
N LEU A 179 7.93 -18.72 3.39
CA LEU A 179 9.40 -18.62 3.42
C LEU A 179 10.04 -19.99 3.63
N VAL A 180 9.48 -20.84 4.51
CA VAL A 180 9.94 -22.22 4.68
C VAL A 180 9.70 -23.03 3.42
N ARG A 181 8.51 -22.92 2.80
CA ARG A 181 8.15 -23.63 1.56
C ARG A 181 9.10 -23.34 0.40
N TYR A 182 9.58 -22.10 0.28
CA TYR A 182 10.53 -21.67 -0.76
C TYR A 182 11.98 -21.59 -0.27
N GLU A 183 12.30 -22.20 0.87
CA GLU A 183 13.66 -22.29 1.42
C GLU A 183 14.36 -20.93 1.58
N GLN A 184 13.59 -19.87 1.82
CA GLN A 184 14.07 -18.50 2.05
C GLN A 184 14.55 -18.34 3.50
N TYR A 185 15.52 -19.16 3.91
CA TYR A 185 15.97 -19.26 5.29
C TYR A 185 16.72 -18.01 5.79
N GLU A 186 17.49 -17.36 4.92
CA GLU A 186 18.17 -16.09 5.22
C GLU A 186 17.17 -15.00 5.60
N SER A 187 16.03 -14.95 4.91
CA SER A 187 14.94 -14.03 5.23
C SER A 187 14.38 -14.27 6.63
N ILE A 188 14.16 -15.53 7.02
CA ILE A 188 13.66 -15.89 8.35
C ILE A 188 14.63 -15.43 9.44
N LEU A 189 15.94 -15.61 9.22
CA LEU A 189 16.98 -15.15 10.14
C LEU A 189 17.03 -13.61 10.19
N GLY A 190 16.91 -12.95 9.04
CA GLY A 190 16.88 -11.49 8.93
C GLY A 190 15.74 -10.84 9.71
N MET A 191 14.61 -11.53 9.91
CA MET A 191 13.49 -11.02 10.73
C MET A 191 13.89 -10.78 12.20
N LEU A 192 14.92 -11.46 12.72
CA LEU A 192 15.44 -11.25 14.09
C LEU A 192 16.21 -9.93 14.27
N ALA A 193 16.58 -9.26 13.18
CA ALA A 193 17.26 -7.97 13.22
C ALA A 193 16.29 -6.79 13.44
N THR A 194 15.00 -7.07 13.64
CA THR A 194 13.94 -6.06 13.80
C THR A 194 13.59 -5.82 15.28
N LYS A 195 12.98 -4.68 15.62
CA LYS A 195 12.49 -4.40 16.98
C LYS A 195 11.49 -5.44 17.51
N HIS A 196 10.83 -6.17 16.61
CA HIS A 196 9.86 -7.21 16.97
C HIS A 196 10.48 -8.57 17.29
N LYS A 197 11.81 -8.67 17.41
CA LYS A 197 12.53 -9.91 17.74
C LYS A 197 11.90 -10.69 18.90
N GLU A 198 11.63 -10.04 20.02
CA GLU A 198 11.08 -10.72 21.21
C GLU A 198 9.68 -11.28 20.94
N SER A 199 8.82 -10.50 20.27
CA SER A 199 7.48 -10.93 19.87
C SER A 199 7.53 -12.09 18.87
N LEU A 200 8.41 -12.02 17.88
CA LEU A 200 8.64 -13.11 16.92
C LEU A 200 9.07 -14.39 17.62
N GLN A 201 10.00 -14.28 18.57
CA GLN A 201 10.46 -15.40 19.37
C GLN A 201 9.39 -16.00 20.28
N GLN A 202 8.25 -15.35 20.50
CA GLN A 202 7.12 -15.95 21.23
C GLN A 202 6.18 -16.74 20.30
N LEU A 203 6.29 -16.59 18.98
CA LEU A 203 5.43 -17.28 18.03
C LEU A 203 5.87 -18.73 17.79
N PRO A 204 4.97 -19.71 17.94
CA PRO A 204 5.27 -21.11 17.60
C PRO A 204 5.69 -21.30 16.14
N ALA A 205 5.01 -20.60 15.22
CA ALA A 205 5.33 -20.65 13.79
C ALA A 205 6.76 -20.17 13.51
N PHE A 206 7.21 -19.12 14.21
CA PHE A 206 8.56 -18.58 14.06
C PHE A 206 9.61 -19.56 14.58
N HIS A 207 9.40 -20.18 15.74
CA HIS A 207 10.32 -21.21 16.26
C HIS A 207 10.53 -22.35 15.26
N MET A 208 9.44 -22.87 14.67
CA MET A 208 9.52 -23.95 13.70
C MET A 208 10.26 -23.53 12.42
N ALA A 209 9.97 -22.33 11.92
CA ALA A 209 10.65 -21.76 10.75
C ALA A 209 12.15 -21.53 11.01
N HIS A 210 12.49 -20.98 12.18
CA HIS A 210 13.86 -20.71 12.61
C HIS A 210 14.68 -22.00 12.76
N LEU A 211 14.13 -23.03 13.39
CA LEU A 211 14.77 -24.36 13.45
C LEU A 211 14.91 -25.00 12.06
N GLY A 212 13.99 -24.71 11.14
CA GLY A 212 14.13 -25.07 9.73
C GLY A 212 15.32 -24.37 9.08
N ALA A 213 15.49 -23.07 9.33
CA ALA A 213 16.55 -22.23 8.78
C ALA A 213 17.96 -22.58 9.30
N LEU A 214 18.09 -23.02 10.54
CA LEU A 214 19.39 -23.38 11.13
C LEU A 214 19.95 -24.72 10.61
N ARG A 215 19.08 -25.68 10.24
CA ARG A 215 19.50 -27.03 9.81
C ARG A 215 20.40 -27.05 8.56
N PRO A 216 20.11 -26.27 7.50
CA PRO A 216 21.00 -26.15 6.34
C PRO A 216 22.38 -25.57 6.70
N LEU A 217 22.44 -24.60 7.61
CA LEU A 217 23.69 -23.96 8.04
C LEU A 217 24.57 -24.93 8.85
N GLU A 218 23.97 -25.76 9.71
CA GLU A 218 24.69 -26.82 10.44
C GLU A 218 25.28 -27.87 9.50
N LYS A 219 24.55 -28.25 8.44
CA LYS A 219 25.05 -29.18 7.41
C LYS A 219 26.23 -28.60 6.65
N LEU A 220 26.19 -27.31 6.30
CA LEU A 220 27.31 -26.62 5.65
C LEU A 220 28.53 -26.49 6.56
N ALA A 221 28.33 -26.16 7.84
CA ALA A 221 29.40 -26.09 8.82
C ALA A 221 30.07 -27.46 9.03
N ALA A 222 29.28 -28.55 9.09
CA ALA A 222 29.79 -29.91 9.23
C ALA A 222 30.60 -30.39 8.01
N LEU A 223 30.28 -29.91 6.80
CA LEU A 223 31.02 -30.19 5.57
C LEU A 223 32.35 -29.43 5.50
N CYS A 224 32.45 -28.26 6.14
CA CYS A 224 33.65 -27.42 6.16
C CYS A 224 34.63 -27.74 7.30
N THR A 225 34.25 -28.58 8.27
CA THR A 225 35.18 -29.07 9.31
C THR A 225 36.18 -30.09 8.73
N PRO A 226 37.49 -29.82 8.73
CA PRO A 226 38.48 -30.79 8.29
C PRO A 226 38.42 -32.01 9.22
N ARG A 227 38.21 -33.20 8.65
CA ARG A 227 38.38 -34.46 9.37
C ARG A 227 39.80 -34.48 9.92
N ARG A 228 39.95 -34.25 11.23
CA ARG A 228 41.22 -34.51 11.92
C ARG A 228 41.58 -35.97 11.65
N SER A 229 42.59 -36.17 10.82
CA SER A 229 43.23 -37.46 10.64
C SER A 229 43.77 -37.88 12.02
N THR A 230 43.14 -38.90 12.59
CA THR A 230 43.68 -39.60 13.74
C THR A 230 45.04 -40.19 13.34
N PRO A 231 46.14 -39.94 14.07
CA PRO A 231 47.40 -40.57 13.77
C PRO A 231 47.27 -42.06 14.13
N SER A 232 47.38 -42.93 13.12
CA SER A 232 47.57 -44.36 13.32
C SER A 232 48.92 -44.58 14.01
N LYS A 233 48.89 -45.36 15.09
CA LYS A 233 50.08 -45.84 15.80
C LYS A 233 50.88 -46.82 14.95
#